data_AF-A0A948D1K5-F1
#
_entry.id   AF-A0A948D1K5-F1
#
_cell.length_a   1.000
_cell.length_b   1.000
_cell.length_c   1.000
_cell.angle_alpha   90.00
_cell.angle_beta   90.00
_cell.angle_gamma   90.00
#
_symmetry.space_group_name_H-M   'P 1'
#
loop_
_entity.id
_entity.type
_entity.pdbx_description
1 polymer ?
#
loop_
_entity_poly.entity_id
_entity_poly.type
_entity_poly.pdbx_seq_one_letter_code
_entity_poly.pdbx_strand_id
1 'polypeptide(L)'
;MIYKRIFGLLAVLIATIFLLWPGGIQAEEKVTAYLFYGDGCPHCEKEIKYLDTLTEEFPELEIMKYEVWNNSGNARKFEKAVKKIGASNAGVPVLIIGDTAVNGYLSDSTHGAKIRQLVIVCSQSGCADIVGEVVGNKSDNNNDPDEPVFTEIPDTISLPFVGDIEVKSYSLPILTVIIGALDGFNPCAMWVLLFLISLLINMQNRNRMWALGVSFIVASAVVYFIFLAAWLNVFLYLGVARWLQIIIALVAMYTGYHHLRQYWKNRKGLVCEVTGSDKRQKTFNKLKGVVEQKSFWIALGGIVILAAVVNMVELLCSAGLPAVFTSILALSDIPTWQYYAYLVLYIVVFMLDDLVVFIIAMVTLKATGVSSGKYSRYSALIGGLIMFIIGVLFLFRPGLLMLG
;
A
#
# COMPACT_ATOMS: atom_id res chain seq x y z
N MET A 1 81.21 -19.00 18.23
CA MET A 1 80.49 -18.86 19.53
C MET A 1 79.63 -17.59 19.62
N ILE A 2 80.05 -16.46 19.05
CA ILE A 2 79.34 -15.17 19.12
C ILE A 2 77.96 -15.18 18.43
N TYR A 3 77.84 -15.76 17.23
CA TYR A 3 76.57 -15.81 16.49
C TYR A 3 75.44 -16.59 17.21
N LYS A 4 75.76 -17.65 17.95
CA LYS A 4 74.75 -18.40 18.74
C LYS A 4 74.22 -17.56 19.92
N ARG A 5 75.05 -16.70 20.52
CA ARG A 5 74.63 -15.81 21.61
C ARG A 5 73.80 -14.64 21.09
N ILE A 6 74.13 -14.10 19.92
CA ILE A 6 73.36 -13.04 19.26
C ILE A 6 71.98 -13.56 18.84
N PHE A 7 71.91 -14.75 18.25
CA PHE A 7 70.63 -15.37 17.87
C PHE A 7 69.74 -15.68 19.09
N GLY A 8 70.34 -16.15 20.19
CA GLY A 8 69.62 -16.35 21.45
C GLY A 8 69.06 -15.05 22.04
N LEU A 9 69.84 -13.97 22.03
CA LEU A 9 69.37 -12.66 22.50
C LEU A 9 68.26 -12.07 21.62
N LEU A 10 68.37 -12.22 20.29
CA LEU A 10 67.33 -11.78 19.35
C LEU A 10 66.03 -12.56 19.51
N ALA A 11 66.11 -13.88 19.72
CA ALA A 11 64.93 -14.71 19.97
C ALA A 11 64.23 -14.34 21.29
N VAL A 12 65.00 -14.05 22.35
CA VAL A 12 64.43 -13.58 23.62
C VAL A 12 63.80 -12.19 23.47
N LEU A 13 64.43 -11.29 22.71
CA LEU A 13 63.93 -9.93 22.48
C LEU A 13 62.65 -9.92 21.63
N ILE A 14 62.56 -10.81 20.64
CA ILE A 14 61.34 -11.00 19.84
C ILE A 14 60.23 -11.63 20.69
N ALA A 15 60.56 -12.62 21.53
CA ALA A 15 59.59 -13.25 22.42
C ALA A 15 59.06 -12.29 23.50
N THR A 16 59.91 -11.40 24.04
CA THR A 16 59.46 -10.38 25.00
C THR A 16 58.63 -9.29 24.34
N ILE A 17 58.94 -8.90 23.08
CA ILE A 17 58.09 -7.98 22.31
C ILE A 17 56.73 -8.61 22.00
N PHE A 18 56.67 -9.92 21.75
CA PHE A 18 55.40 -10.63 21.50
C PHE A 18 54.56 -10.78 22.78
N LEU A 19 55.20 -10.97 23.94
CA LEU A 19 54.52 -11.05 25.25
C LEU A 19 54.09 -9.68 25.80
N LEU A 20 54.73 -8.60 25.35
CA LEU A 20 54.39 -7.22 25.74
C LEU A 20 53.51 -6.51 24.70
N TRP A 21 53.08 -7.20 23.63
CA TRP A 21 52.12 -6.64 22.69
C TRP A 21 50.76 -6.57 23.39
N PRO A 22 50.19 -5.38 23.65
CA PRO A 22 48.85 -5.28 24.18
C PRO A 22 47.92 -5.75 23.07
N GLY A 23 47.53 -7.03 23.10
CA GLY A 23 46.32 -7.46 22.42
C GLY A 23 45.21 -6.64 23.02
N GLY A 24 44.71 -5.64 22.28
CA GLY A 24 43.56 -4.87 22.70
C GLY A 24 42.41 -5.84 22.90
N ILE A 25 42.13 -6.19 24.15
CA ILE A 25 40.87 -6.81 24.53
C ILE A 25 39.86 -5.67 24.39
N GLN A 26 39.28 -5.55 23.20
CA GLN A 26 38.15 -4.66 22.99
C GLN A 26 36.99 -5.32 23.73
N ALA A 27 36.59 -4.74 24.85
CA ALA A 27 35.39 -5.16 25.53
C ALA A 27 34.21 -4.84 24.60
N GLU A 28 33.57 -5.86 24.02
CA GLU A 28 32.31 -5.69 23.29
C GLU A 28 31.26 -5.15 24.27
N GLU A 29 30.73 -3.97 23.96
CA GLU A 29 29.66 -3.39 24.76
C GLU A 29 28.37 -4.17 24.53
N LYS A 30 27.63 -4.41 25.61
CA LYS A 30 26.34 -5.09 25.52
C LYS A 30 25.35 -4.24 24.73
N VAL A 31 24.73 -4.84 23.71
CA VAL A 31 23.71 -4.19 22.89
C VAL A 31 22.35 -4.71 23.31
N THR A 32 21.49 -3.84 23.86
CA THR A 32 20.11 -4.21 24.19
C THR A 32 19.16 -3.75 23.08
N ALA A 33 18.35 -4.67 22.57
CA ALA A 33 17.35 -4.43 21.54
C ALA A 33 15.95 -4.71 22.08
N TYR A 34 15.00 -3.81 21.82
CA TYR A 34 13.61 -3.92 22.28
C TYR A 34 12.69 -4.22 21.09
N LEU A 35 12.17 -5.45 21.02
CA LEU A 35 11.22 -5.86 19.99
C LEU A 35 9.80 -5.77 20.54
N PHE A 36 8.97 -4.91 19.94
CA PHE A 36 7.53 -4.90 20.15
C PHE A 36 6.84 -5.65 19.02
N TYR A 37 6.04 -6.67 19.36
CA TYR A 37 5.42 -7.57 18.39
C TYR A 37 3.97 -7.90 18.74
N GLY A 38 3.22 -8.44 17.78
CA GLY A 38 1.86 -8.95 17.98
C GLY A 38 1.79 -10.46 17.79
N ASP A 39 1.03 -11.16 18.63
CA ASP A 39 0.82 -12.61 18.46
C ASP A 39 0.06 -12.92 17.14
N GLY A 40 0.65 -13.77 16.30
CA GLY A 40 0.09 -14.14 14.99
C GLY A 40 0.41 -13.15 13.86
N CYS A 41 1.30 -12.18 14.10
CA CYS A 41 1.85 -11.27 13.11
C CYS A 41 2.90 -11.97 12.22
N PRO A 42 2.66 -12.16 10.90
CA PRO A 42 3.57 -12.92 10.04
C PRO A 42 4.95 -12.25 9.84
N HIS A 43 5.01 -10.92 9.89
CA HIS A 43 6.25 -10.17 9.78
C HIS A 43 7.08 -10.25 11.06
N CYS A 44 6.40 -10.24 12.21
CA CYS A 44 7.03 -10.39 13.51
C CYS A 44 7.68 -11.77 13.67
N GLU A 45 7.02 -12.84 13.21
CA GLU A 45 7.60 -14.19 13.25
C GLU A 45 8.86 -14.32 12.38
N LYS A 46 8.90 -13.63 11.24
CA LYS A 46 10.09 -13.61 10.37
C LYS A 46 11.24 -12.87 11.05
N GLU A 47 10.95 -11.71 11.63
CA GLU A 47 11.96 -10.92 12.36
C GLU A 47 12.48 -11.69 13.57
N ILE A 48 11.61 -12.33 14.35
CA ILE A 48 12.01 -13.14 15.49
C ILE A 48 12.99 -14.24 15.07
N LYS A 49 12.71 -14.96 13.98
CA LYS A 49 13.62 -16.01 13.47
C LYS A 49 14.97 -15.44 13.06
N TYR A 50 14.97 -14.28 12.39
CA TYR A 50 16.21 -13.61 12.01
C TYR A 50 17.01 -13.16 13.24
N LEU A 51 16.34 -12.55 14.21
CA LEU A 51 16.94 -12.11 15.47
C LEU A 51 17.51 -13.26 16.30
N ASP A 52 16.85 -14.42 16.30
CA ASP A 52 17.38 -15.62 16.95
C ASP A 52 18.70 -16.07 16.28
N THR A 53 18.79 -16.04 14.94
CA THR A 53 20.07 -16.31 14.24
C THR A 53 21.13 -15.23 14.47
N LEU A 54 20.71 -13.97 14.61
CA LEU A 54 21.61 -12.85 14.84
C LEU A 54 22.23 -12.88 16.24
N THR A 55 21.47 -13.37 17.23
CA THR A 55 21.96 -13.55 18.61
C THR A 55 23.02 -14.66 18.71
N GLU A 56 23.02 -15.63 17.78
CA GLU A 56 24.10 -16.63 17.67
C GLU A 56 25.38 -16.01 17.09
N GLU A 57 25.26 -15.03 16.19
CA GLU A 57 26.39 -14.32 15.57
C GLU A 57 26.97 -13.23 16.51
N PHE A 58 26.12 -12.59 17.31
CA PHE A 58 26.47 -11.50 18.24
C PHE A 58 26.05 -11.87 19.68
N PRO A 59 26.90 -12.56 20.46
CA PRO A 59 26.58 -12.99 21.83
C PRO A 59 26.33 -11.84 22.81
N GLU A 60 26.78 -10.63 22.47
CA GLU A 60 26.57 -9.40 23.23
C GLU A 60 25.19 -8.76 23.00
N LEU A 61 24.44 -9.23 21.99
CA LEU A 61 23.09 -8.77 21.67
C LEU A 61 22.06 -9.41 22.60
N GLU A 62 21.38 -8.60 23.40
CA GLU A 62 20.27 -9.02 24.25
C GLU A 62 18.94 -8.51 23.68
N ILE A 63 18.01 -9.42 23.38
CA ILE A 63 16.73 -9.07 22.75
C ILE A 63 15.59 -9.20 23.75
N MET A 64 14.99 -8.07 24.09
CA MET A 64 13.81 -7.98 24.95
C MET A 64 12.53 -7.95 24.10
N LYS A 65 11.72 -9.01 24.15
CA LYS A 65 10.50 -9.16 23.35
C LYS A 65 9.25 -8.76 24.16
N TYR A 66 8.40 -7.90 23.61
CA TYR A 66 7.16 -7.40 24.21
C TYR A 66 5.97 -7.61 23.27
N GLU A 67 5.08 -8.54 23.62
CA GLU A 67 3.80 -8.73 22.93
C GLU A 67 2.85 -7.58 23.28
N VAL A 68 2.22 -6.92 22.31
CA VAL A 68 1.40 -5.70 22.54
C VAL A 68 -0.08 -5.81 22.16
N TRP A 69 -0.52 -6.85 21.44
CA TRP A 69 -1.94 -6.98 21.06
C TRP A 69 -2.79 -7.54 22.20
N ASN A 70 -2.25 -8.52 22.94
CA ASN A 70 -2.95 -9.21 24.01
C ASN A 70 -2.48 -8.75 25.41
N ASN A 71 -1.42 -7.94 25.49
CA ASN A 71 -0.91 -7.41 26.76
C ASN A 71 -0.97 -5.88 26.84
N SER A 72 -2.00 -5.37 27.54
CA SER A 72 -2.19 -3.93 27.75
C SER A 72 -1.06 -3.23 28.51
N GLY A 73 -0.29 -3.95 29.33
CA GLY A 73 0.88 -3.42 30.02
C GLY A 73 2.02 -3.13 29.05
N ASN A 74 2.30 -4.07 28.16
CA ASN A 74 3.30 -3.92 27.11
C ASN A 74 2.86 -2.93 26.03
N ALA A 75 1.56 -2.87 25.69
CA ALA A 75 1.02 -1.86 24.78
C ALA A 75 1.30 -0.43 25.27
N ARG A 76 1.17 -0.18 26.59
CA ARG A 76 1.54 1.12 27.18
C ARG A 76 3.05 1.38 27.14
N LYS A 77 3.88 0.35 27.29
CA LYS A 77 5.34 0.48 27.15
C LYS A 77 5.72 0.83 25.71
N PHE A 78 5.07 0.18 24.74
CA PHE A 78 5.21 0.45 23.31
C PHE A 78 4.88 1.89 22.97
N GLU A 79 3.70 2.38 23.35
CA GLU A 79 3.27 3.76 23.10
C GLU A 79 4.28 4.78 23.64
N LYS A 80 4.77 4.57 24.87
CA LYS A 80 5.77 5.45 25.48
C LYS A 80 7.13 5.36 24.78
N ALA A 81 7.59 4.17 24.41
CA ALA A 81 8.89 3.95 23.77
C ALA A 81 8.93 4.60 22.38
N VAL A 82 7.87 4.37 21.60
CA VAL A 82 7.67 4.94 20.27
C VAL A 82 7.57 6.46 20.33
N LYS A 83 6.86 7.01 21.33
CA LYS A 83 6.80 8.46 21.56
C LYS A 83 8.16 9.05 21.92
N LYS A 84 8.97 8.36 22.73
CA LYS A 84 10.29 8.83 23.17
C LYS A 84 11.30 8.87 22.01
N ILE A 85 11.21 7.92 21.07
CA ILE A 85 12.03 7.87 19.85
C ILE A 85 11.45 8.77 18.73
N GLY A 86 10.31 9.44 18.96
CA GLY A 86 9.67 10.30 17.96
C GLY A 86 8.95 9.55 16.83
N ALA A 87 8.78 8.22 16.96
CA ALA A 87 8.21 7.35 15.94
C ALA A 87 6.67 7.32 15.95
N SER A 88 6.00 8.48 15.94
CA SER A 88 4.59 8.69 16.30
C SER A 88 3.49 7.85 15.59
N ASN A 89 3.82 6.97 14.63
CA ASN A 89 2.90 6.08 13.91
C ASN A 89 3.44 4.65 13.70
N ALA A 90 4.28 4.14 14.62
CA ALA A 90 4.87 2.80 14.47
C ALA A 90 3.83 1.67 14.67
N GLY A 91 3.92 0.62 13.85
CA GLY A 91 3.12 -0.59 13.92
C GLY A 91 4.00 -1.83 14.00
N VAL A 92 3.50 -2.92 14.59
CA VAL A 92 4.32 -4.12 14.84
C VAL A 92 4.72 -4.86 13.55
N PRO A 93 5.93 -5.43 13.48
CA PRO A 93 6.97 -5.39 14.50
C PRO A 93 7.72 -4.05 14.52
N VAL A 94 8.20 -3.65 15.70
CA VAL A 94 9.10 -2.51 15.87
C VAL A 94 10.28 -2.94 16.72
N LEU A 95 11.49 -2.83 16.17
CA LEU A 95 12.73 -3.09 16.89
C LEU A 95 13.44 -1.77 17.18
N ILE A 96 13.77 -1.53 18.44
CA ILE A 96 14.51 -0.33 18.86
C ILE A 96 15.89 -0.75 19.36
N ILE A 97 16.93 -0.16 18.80
CA ILE A 97 18.33 -0.33 19.20
C ILE A 97 18.93 1.06 19.32
N GLY A 98 19.39 1.41 20.53
CA GLY A 98 19.90 2.75 20.81
C GLY A 98 18.80 3.81 20.68
N ASP A 99 19.04 4.78 19.81
CA ASP A 99 18.12 5.87 19.46
C ASP A 99 17.32 5.60 18.17
N THR A 100 17.54 4.45 17.53
CA THR A 100 17.00 4.16 16.22
C THR A 100 15.89 3.10 16.30
N ALA A 101 14.73 3.42 15.72
CA ALA A 101 13.64 2.47 15.51
C ALA A 101 13.68 1.90 14.08
N VAL A 102 13.55 0.58 13.98
CA VAL A 102 13.30 -0.15 12.74
C VAL A 102 11.83 -0.59 12.75
N ASN A 103 11.03 0.02 11.87
CA ASN A 103 9.61 -0.25 11.76
C ASN A 103 9.34 -1.29 10.67
N GLY A 104 8.69 -2.39 11.02
CA GLY A 104 8.37 -3.49 10.11
C GLY A 104 9.54 -4.41 9.80
N TYR A 105 9.23 -5.54 9.16
CA TYR A 105 10.24 -6.49 8.71
C TYR A 105 9.80 -7.19 7.41
N LEU A 106 10.50 -6.88 6.32
CA LEU A 106 10.21 -7.45 5.00
C LEU A 106 11.10 -8.65 4.66
N SER A 107 12.41 -8.48 4.80
CA SER A 107 13.43 -9.49 4.48
C SER A 107 14.76 -9.23 5.20
N ASP A 108 15.57 -10.28 5.31
CA ASP A 108 16.93 -10.25 5.87
C ASP A 108 17.86 -9.31 5.07
N SER A 109 17.65 -9.19 3.76
CA SER A 109 18.45 -8.32 2.89
C SER A 109 18.16 -6.83 3.05
N THR A 110 17.02 -6.46 3.63
CA THR A 110 16.60 -5.05 3.79
C THR A 110 16.67 -4.64 5.25
N HIS A 111 15.67 -5.06 6.03
CA HIS A 111 15.54 -4.73 7.44
C HIS A 111 16.59 -5.48 8.25
N GLY A 112 16.83 -6.77 7.95
CA GLY A 112 17.88 -7.55 8.61
C GLY A 112 19.27 -6.91 8.46
N ALA A 113 19.65 -6.52 7.24
CA ALA A 113 20.92 -5.83 6.99
C ALA A 113 21.05 -4.53 7.80
N LYS A 114 19.98 -3.74 7.92
CA LYS A 114 19.94 -2.53 8.75
C LYS A 114 20.10 -2.87 10.23
N ILE A 115 19.38 -3.88 10.73
CA ILE A 115 19.46 -4.34 12.12
C ILE A 115 20.89 -4.80 12.44
N ARG A 116 21.48 -5.64 11.59
CA ARG A 116 22.86 -6.11 11.74
C ARG A 116 23.85 -4.94 11.77
N GLN A 117 23.67 -3.94 10.91
CA GLN A 117 24.50 -2.75 10.92
C GLN A 117 24.37 -1.96 12.23
N LEU A 118 23.15 -1.80 12.76
CA LEU A 118 22.93 -1.14 14.06
C LEU A 118 23.61 -1.90 15.20
N VAL A 119 23.51 -3.23 15.22
CA VAL A 119 24.18 -4.07 16.23
C VAL A 119 25.70 -3.89 16.16
N ILE A 120 26.31 -3.92 14.97
CA ILE A 120 27.75 -3.70 14.80
C ILE A 120 28.17 -2.32 15.32
N VAL A 121 27.42 -1.27 14.94
CA VAL A 121 27.73 0.11 15.38
C VAL A 121 27.62 0.23 16.90
N CYS A 122 26.54 -0.30 17.49
CA CYS A 122 26.32 -0.25 18.92
C CYS A 122 27.33 -1.08 19.73
N SER A 123 27.75 -2.23 19.21
CA SER A 123 28.76 -3.10 19.85
C SER A 123 30.14 -2.42 19.89
N GLN A 124 30.46 -1.64 18.85
CA GLN A 124 31.77 -0.96 18.73
C GLN A 124 31.85 0.40 19.43
N SER A 125 30.78 1.18 19.39
CA SER A 125 30.77 2.59 19.83
C SER A 125 29.92 2.85 21.08
N GLY A 126 29.16 1.85 21.52
CA GLY A 126 28.17 1.98 22.58
C GLY A 126 26.91 2.70 22.09
N CYS A 127 25.75 2.26 22.56
CA CYS A 127 24.46 2.90 22.25
C CYS A 127 23.74 3.26 23.53
N ALA A 128 23.15 4.46 23.55
CA ALA A 128 22.32 4.92 24.66
C ALA A 128 21.03 4.10 24.73
N ASP A 129 20.72 3.55 25.89
CA ASP A 129 19.49 2.79 26.12
C ASP A 129 18.31 3.74 26.44
N ILE A 130 17.77 4.39 25.41
CA ILE A 130 16.70 5.39 25.54
C ILE A 130 15.37 4.75 25.98
N VAL A 131 15.17 3.48 25.65
CA VAL A 131 13.90 2.77 25.88
C VAL A 131 13.92 1.96 27.19
N GLY A 132 15.09 1.63 27.73
CA GLY A 132 15.24 0.91 29.00
C GLY A 132 14.57 1.60 30.18
N GLU A 133 14.60 2.93 30.24
CA GLU A 133 13.89 3.72 31.26
C GLU A 133 12.37 3.58 31.16
N VAL A 134 11.85 3.54 29.93
CA VAL A 134 10.41 3.47 29.65
C VAL A 134 9.85 2.07 29.94
N VAL A 135 10.67 1.05 29.69
CA VAL A 135 10.29 -0.36 29.79
C VAL A 135 10.53 -0.92 31.21
N GLY A 136 11.24 -0.16 32.06
CA GLY A 136 11.37 -0.36 33.50
C GLY A 136 12.65 -1.08 33.93
N ASN A 137 13.75 -0.95 33.18
CA ASN A 137 14.97 -1.73 33.40
C ASN A 137 16.17 -0.96 33.99
N LYS A 138 16.05 0.32 34.38
CA LYS A 138 17.04 1.04 35.20
C LYS A 138 16.44 2.22 35.97
N SER A 139 16.95 2.45 37.18
CA SER A 139 16.61 3.54 38.11
C SER A 139 17.44 4.79 37.79
N ASP A 140 16.74 5.93 37.73
CA ASP A 140 17.15 7.33 37.82
C ASP A 140 18.62 7.74 37.57
N ASN A 141 18.81 8.69 36.65
CA ASN A 141 19.16 10.07 36.99
C ASN A 141 19.05 11.03 35.78
N ASN A 142 18.00 11.86 35.80
CA ASN A 142 17.97 13.29 35.45
C ASN A 142 18.68 13.79 34.18
N ASN A 143 17.91 14.20 33.16
CA ASN A 143 17.55 15.59 32.86
C ASN A 143 17.17 15.74 31.37
N ASP A 144 15.93 16.13 31.14
CA ASP A 144 15.49 16.78 29.90
C ASP A 144 16.03 18.22 29.89
N PRO A 145 16.49 18.75 28.75
CA PRO A 145 15.57 19.61 28.02
C PRO A 145 15.66 19.56 26.48
N ASP A 146 14.47 19.60 25.87
CA ASP A 146 14.04 20.41 24.72
C ASP A 146 14.50 20.11 23.27
N GLU A 147 13.45 20.08 22.43
CA GLU A 147 13.31 20.24 20.96
C GLU A 147 13.56 19.07 19.98
N PRO A 148 12.67 18.92 18.96
CA PRO A 148 12.68 17.78 18.05
C PRO A 148 13.65 17.99 16.89
N VAL A 149 14.61 17.08 16.76
CA VAL A 149 15.44 16.95 15.57
C VAL A 149 14.70 16.07 14.57
N PHE A 150 14.35 16.63 13.42
CA PHE A 150 13.86 15.88 12.26
C PHE A 150 14.98 15.03 11.68
N THR A 151 14.81 13.70 11.64
CA THR A 151 15.67 12.78 10.87
C THR A 151 14.84 11.86 9.98
N GLU A 152 14.78 12.33 8.73
CA GLU A 152 14.76 11.67 7.41
C GLU A 152 14.03 10.32 7.17
N ILE A 153 13.21 10.39 6.11
CA ILE A 153 12.49 9.34 5.38
C ILE A 153 13.50 8.34 4.74
N PRO A 154 13.21 7.04 4.66
CA PRO A 154 14.07 6.07 3.98
C PRO A 154 14.23 6.40 2.48
N ASP A 155 15.49 6.44 2.02
CA ASP A 155 15.86 6.99 0.72
C ASP A 155 15.38 6.19 -0.50
N THR A 156 15.05 4.89 -0.38
CA THR A 156 14.78 4.04 -1.56
C THR A 156 13.63 3.06 -1.34
N ILE A 157 12.69 3.01 -2.28
CA ILE A 157 11.69 1.93 -2.40
C ILE A 157 11.88 1.24 -3.75
N SER A 158 12.13 -0.07 -3.71
CA SER A 158 12.34 -0.90 -4.89
C SER A 158 10.99 -1.44 -5.41
N LEU A 159 10.59 -1.03 -6.61
CA LEU A 159 9.37 -1.52 -7.27
C LEU A 159 9.69 -2.64 -8.27
N PRO A 160 8.91 -3.73 -8.31
CA PRO A 160 9.09 -4.76 -9.32
C PRO A 160 8.73 -4.16 -10.69
N PHE A 161 9.63 -4.35 -11.66
CA PHE A 161 9.63 -3.81 -13.04
C PHE A 161 10.19 -2.40 -13.29
N VAL A 162 10.38 -1.56 -12.26
CA VAL A 162 10.83 -0.16 -12.46
C VAL A 162 12.24 0.11 -11.91
N GLY A 163 12.72 -0.69 -10.95
CA GLY A 163 14.02 -0.50 -10.30
C GLY A 163 13.93 0.34 -9.01
N ASP A 164 15.09 0.69 -8.45
CA ASP A 164 15.19 1.47 -7.21
C ASP A 164 14.79 2.94 -7.47
N ILE A 165 13.77 3.42 -6.77
CA ILE A 165 13.30 4.81 -6.89
C ILE A 165 13.61 5.55 -5.60
N GLU A 166 14.36 6.64 -5.71
CA GLU A 166 14.64 7.56 -4.61
C GLU A 166 13.37 8.33 -4.22
N VAL A 167 12.80 8.05 -3.05
CA VAL A 167 11.51 8.61 -2.61
C VAL A 167 11.61 10.12 -2.35
N LYS A 168 12.82 10.62 -2.05
CA LYS A 168 13.11 12.04 -1.82
C LYS A 168 13.17 12.88 -3.11
N SER A 169 13.25 12.24 -4.28
CA SER A 169 13.39 12.93 -5.58
C SER A 169 12.06 13.34 -6.22
N TYR A 170 10.94 12.74 -5.78
CA TYR A 170 9.61 13.06 -6.29
C TYR A 170 8.84 13.94 -5.30
N SER A 171 8.60 15.18 -5.69
CA SER A 171 7.69 16.07 -4.95
C SER A 171 6.31 15.41 -4.78
N LEU A 172 5.66 15.63 -3.63
CA LEU A 172 4.29 15.15 -3.33
C LEU A 172 3.28 15.35 -4.49
N PRO A 173 3.31 16.45 -5.26
CA PRO A 173 2.48 16.60 -6.45
C PRO A 173 2.70 15.53 -7.52
N ILE A 174 3.95 15.15 -7.81
CA ILE A 174 4.25 14.15 -8.84
C ILE A 174 3.79 12.77 -8.37
N LEU A 175 4.04 12.44 -7.10
CA LEU A 175 3.54 11.22 -6.50
C LEU A 175 2.01 11.13 -6.57
N THR A 176 1.33 12.24 -6.26
CA THR A 176 -0.14 12.35 -6.37
C THR A 176 -0.62 12.05 -7.79
N VAL A 177 0.06 12.60 -8.80
CA VAL A 177 -0.28 12.36 -10.22
C VAL A 177 -0.04 10.91 -10.61
N ILE A 178 1.09 10.32 -10.22
CA ILE A 178 1.41 8.93 -10.57
C ILE A 178 0.40 7.97 -9.95
N ILE A 179 0.16 8.07 -8.63
CA ILE A 179 -0.75 7.15 -7.95
C ILE A 179 -2.18 7.38 -8.42
N GLY A 180 -2.63 8.63 -8.56
CA GLY A 180 -3.96 8.94 -9.08
C GLY A 180 -4.17 8.41 -10.50
N ALA A 181 -3.17 8.52 -11.38
CA ALA A 181 -3.27 8.00 -12.74
C ALA A 181 -3.30 6.46 -12.76
N LEU A 182 -2.52 5.80 -11.93
CA LEU A 182 -2.55 4.34 -11.80
C LEU A 182 -3.89 3.83 -11.26
N ASP A 183 -4.51 4.57 -10.34
CA ASP A 183 -5.85 4.27 -9.83
C ASP A 183 -6.93 4.49 -10.92
N GLY A 184 -6.80 5.52 -11.76
CA GLY A 184 -7.75 5.80 -12.85
C GLY A 184 -7.90 4.64 -13.83
N PHE A 185 -6.77 4.03 -14.23
CA PHE A 185 -6.76 2.86 -15.12
C PHE A 185 -7.23 1.55 -14.47
N ASN A 186 -8.16 1.62 -13.51
CA ASN A 186 -8.76 0.47 -12.85
C ASN A 186 -9.75 -0.25 -13.78
N PRO A 187 -9.61 -1.58 -13.97
CA PRO A 187 -10.51 -2.35 -14.82
C PRO A 187 -11.97 -2.30 -14.34
N CYS A 188 -12.23 -2.14 -13.03
CA CYS A 188 -13.58 -2.03 -12.47
C CYS A 188 -14.28 -0.75 -12.99
N ALA A 189 -13.58 0.39 -12.98
CA ALA A 189 -14.07 1.69 -13.45
C ALA A 189 -14.44 1.66 -14.95
N MET A 190 -13.51 1.13 -15.76
CA MET A 190 -13.66 1.07 -17.22
C MET A 190 -14.93 0.33 -17.66
N TRP A 191 -15.29 -0.78 -17.00
CA TRP A 191 -16.50 -1.53 -17.36
C TRP A 191 -17.79 -0.81 -16.98
N VAL A 192 -17.79 -0.09 -15.86
CA VAL A 192 -18.92 0.73 -15.45
C VAL A 192 -19.10 1.89 -16.41
N LEU A 193 -18.00 2.55 -16.80
CA LEU A 193 -18.05 3.64 -17.76
C LEU A 193 -18.63 3.17 -19.09
N LEU A 194 -18.23 2.00 -19.59
CA LEU A 194 -18.82 1.40 -20.79
C LEU A 194 -20.32 1.10 -20.63
N PHE A 195 -20.73 0.61 -19.46
CA PHE A 195 -22.15 0.41 -19.15
C PHE A 195 -22.92 1.74 -19.19
N LEU A 196 -22.40 2.80 -18.57
CA LEU A 196 -23.00 4.13 -18.60
C LEU A 196 -23.09 4.67 -20.03
N ILE A 197 -22.01 4.58 -20.81
CA ILE A 197 -22.00 4.98 -22.22
C ILE A 197 -23.09 4.23 -23.00
N SER A 198 -23.25 2.93 -22.76
CA SER A 198 -24.29 2.12 -23.43
C SER A 198 -25.73 2.57 -23.12
N LEU A 199 -25.97 3.12 -21.92
CA LEU A 199 -27.25 3.69 -21.52
C LEU A 199 -27.47 5.07 -22.16
N LEU A 200 -26.41 5.88 -22.26
CA LEU A 200 -26.49 7.27 -22.71
C LEU A 200 -26.47 7.42 -24.24
N ILE A 201 -25.81 6.52 -24.98
CA ILE A 201 -25.56 6.65 -26.42
C ILE A 201 -26.83 6.73 -27.29
N ASN A 202 -27.90 6.06 -26.87
CA ASN A 202 -29.18 6.04 -27.61
C ASN A 202 -30.11 7.20 -27.24
N MET A 203 -29.71 8.12 -26.35
CA MET A 203 -30.51 9.29 -26.03
C MET A 203 -30.47 10.32 -27.16
N GLN A 204 -31.66 10.73 -27.61
CA GLN A 204 -31.81 11.73 -28.67
C GLN A 204 -31.36 13.14 -28.24
N ASN A 205 -31.53 13.50 -26.96
CA ASN A 205 -31.20 14.85 -26.47
C ASN A 205 -29.73 14.94 -26.05
N ARG A 206 -28.91 15.64 -26.86
CA ARG A 206 -27.46 15.79 -26.66
C ARG A 206 -27.11 16.53 -25.36
N ASN A 207 -27.83 17.60 -25.03
CA ASN A 207 -27.54 18.39 -23.84
C ASN A 207 -27.79 17.57 -22.58
N ARG A 208 -28.89 16.78 -22.60
CA ARG A 208 -29.21 15.87 -21.50
C ARG A 208 -28.17 14.75 -21.37
N MET A 209 -27.70 14.20 -22.48
CA MET A 209 -26.67 13.16 -22.50
C MET A 209 -25.36 13.62 -21.86
N TRP A 210 -24.87 14.80 -22.25
CA TRP A 210 -23.68 15.39 -21.65
C TRP A 210 -23.89 15.76 -20.18
N ALA A 211 -25.04 16.37 -19.85
CA ALA A 211 -25.35 16.73 -18.46
C ALA A 211 -25.35 15.50 -17.55
N LEU A 212 -25.99 14.41 -17.96
CA LEU A 212 -26.06 13.18 -17.17
C LEU A 212 -24.69 12.48 -17.03
N GLY A 213 -23.89 12.41 -18.10
CA GLY A 213 -22.56 11.81 -18.02
C GLY A 213 -21.55 12.63 -17.22
N VAL A 214 -21.53 13.96 -17.38
CA VAL A 214 -20.70 14.84 -16.54
C VAL A 214 -21.15 14.79 -15.08
N SER A 215 -22.47 14.76 -14.83
CA SER A 215 -23.00 14.60 -13.47
C SER A 215 -22.57 13.29 -12.83
N PHE A 216 -22.47 12.20 -13.60
CA PHE A 216 -21.94 10.93 -13.11
C PHE A 216 -20.47 11.08 -12.66
N ILE A 217 -19.60 11.63 -13.52
CA ILE A 217 -18.17 11.80 -13.21
C ILE A 217 -17.99 12.71 -11.98
N VAL A 218 -18.70 13.83 -11.92
CA VAL A 218 -18.65 14.74 -10.76
C VAL A 218 -19.18 14.06 -9.50
N ALA A 219 -20.29 13.32 -9.58
CA ALA A 219 -20.83 12.58 -8.44
C ALA A 219 -19.84 11.51 -7.96
N SER A 220 -19.19 10.79 -8.89
CA SER A 220 -18.16 9.82 -8.58
C SER A 220 -16.98 10.46 -7.85
N ALA A 221 -16.44 11.57 -8.38
CA ALA A 221 -15.37 12.33 -7.73
C ALA A 221 -15.71 12.76 -6.30
N VAL A 222 -16.93 13.28 -6.08
CA VAL A 222 -17.40 13.71 -4.76
C VAL A 222 -17.54 12.53 -3.80
N VAL A 223 -18.16 11.44 -4.25
CA VAL A 223 -18.34 10.25 -3.42
C VAL A 223 -16.98 9.64 -3.06
N TYR A 224 -16.07 9.52 -4.01
CA TYR A 224 -14.72 9.04 -3.78
C TYR A 224 -13.95 9.94 -2.80
N PHE A 225 -14.07 11.26 -2.93
CA PHE A 225 -13.49 12.20 -1.97
C PHE A 225 -14.01 11.98 -0.57
N ILE A 226 -15.33 11.84 -0.41
CA ILE A 226 -15.94 11.58 0.89
C ILE A 226 -15.40 10.27 1.48
N PHE A 227 -15.25 9.21 0.67
CA PHE A 227 -14.66 7.97 1.12
C PHE A 227 -13.20 8.14 1.56
N LEU A 228 -12.35 8.81 0.79
CA LEU A 228 -10.95 9.03 1.18
C LEU A 228 -10.83 9.91 2.44
N ALA A 229 -11.63 10.97 2.52
CA ALA A 229 -11.61 11.92 3.63
C ALA A 229 -12.18 11.35 4.93
N ALA A 230 -13.23 10.53 4.86
CA ALA A 230 -13.95 10.05 6.04
C ALA A 230 -13.58 8.61 6.46
N TRP A 231 -13.21 7.76 5.50
CA TRP A 231 -13.25 6.31 5.70
C TRP A 231 -11.86 5.69 5.90
N LEU A 232 -10.78 6.29 5.41
CA LEU A 232 -9.52 5.56 5.32
C LEU A 232 -8.89 5.22 6.68
N ASN A 233 -9.07 6.07 7.69
CA ASN A 233 -8.70 5.77 9.09
C ASN A 233 -9.51 4.59 9.68
N VAL A 234 -10.75 4.41 9.22
CA VAL A 234 -11.66 3.34 9.68
C VAL A 234 -11.34 2.02 8.97
N PHE A 235 -11.00 2.04 7.67
CA PHE A 235 -10.60 0.82 6.94
C PHE A 235 -9.26 0.25 7.41
N LEU A 236 -8.28 1.09 7.77
CA LEU A 236 -7.01 0.64 8.36
C LEU A 236 -7.21 0.01 9.75
N TYR A 237 -8.14 0.56 10.54
CA TYR A 237 -8.46 0.04 11.88
C TYR A 237 -9.30 -1.23 11.87
N LEU A 238 -10.20 -1.37 10.89
CA LEU A 238 -11.04 -2.57 10.74
C LEU A 238 -10.32 -3.74 10.06
N GLY A 239 -9.18 -3.48 9.42
CA GLY A 239 -8.53 -4.40 8.50
C GLY A 239 -9.45 -4.68 7.30
N VAL A 240 -8.96 -4.55 6.07
CA VAL A 240 -9.73 -5.03 4.92
C VAL A 240 -10.02 -6.51 5.17
N ALA A 241 -11.27 -6.81 5.49
CA ALA A 241 -11.59 -8.12 5.99
C ALA A 241 -11.37 -9.09 4.83
N ARG A 242 -10.38 -9.98 4.96
CA ARG A 242 -9.90 -10.87 3.89
C ARG A 242 -11.04 -11.58 3.16
N TRP A 243 -12.15 -11.83 3.85
CA TRP A 243 -13.39 -12.37 3.28
C TRP A 243 -14.00 -11.49 2.17
N LEU A 244 -14.03 -10.16 2.32
CA LEU A 244 -14.58 -9.23 1.32
C LEU A 244 -13.74 -9.25 0.04
N GLN A 245 -12.42 -9.26 0.17
CA GLN A 245 -11.49 -9.39 -0.95
C GLN A 245 -11.69 -10.71 -1.69
N ILE A 246 -11.88 -11.82 -0.96
CA ILE A 246 -12.17 -13.14 -1.55
C ILE A 246 -13.50 -13.09 -2.33
N ILE A 247 -14.55 -12.47 -1.78
CA ILE A 247 -15.84 -12.33 -2.50
C ILE A 247 -15.65 -11.60 -3.82
N ILE A 248 -14.95 -10.46 -3.82
CA ILE A 248 -14.72 -9.67 -5.04
C ILE A 248 -13.89 -10.45 -6.05
N ALA A 249 -12.84 -11.13 -5.61
CA ALA A 249 -12.02 -11.98 -6.45
C ALA A 249 -12.85 -13.09 -7.11
N LEU A 250 -13.72 -13.76 -6.35
CA LEU A 250 -14.61 -14.79 -6.87
C LEU A 250 -15.62 -14.23 -7.87
N VAL A 251 -16.19 -13.05 -7.62
CA VAL A 251 -17.09 -12.36 -8.56
C VAL A 251 -16.34 -12.02 -9.84
N ALA A 252 -15.15 -11.42 -9.76
CA ALA A 252 -14.32 -11.06 -10.91
C ALA A 252 -13.92 -12.29 -11.74
N MET A 253 -13.53 -13.39 -11.09
CA MET A 253 -13.25 -14.66 -11.75
C MET A 253 -14.50 -15.24 -12.42
N TYR A 254 -15.65 -15.19 -11.76
CA TYR A 254 -16.92 -15.67 -12.32
C TYR A 254 -17.34 -14.84 -13.55
N THR A 255 -17.27 -13.51 -13.45
CA THR A 255 -17.61 -12.61 -14.56
C THR A 255 -16.62 -12.78 -15.71
N GLY A 256 -15.31 -12.83 -15.43
CA GLY A 256 -14.26 -13.04 -16.43
C GLY A 256 -14.41 -14.38 -17.16
N TYR A 257 -14.65 -15.47 -16.42
CA TYR A 257 -14.94 -16.79 -16.99
C TYR A 257 -16.18 -16.76 -17.89
N HIS A 258 -17.26 -16.11 -17.46
CA HIS A 258 -18.48 -16.01 -18.25
C HIS A 258 -18.25 -15.22 -19.56
N HIS A 259 -17.47 -14.14 -19.51
CA HIS A 259 -17.07 -13.36 -20.70
C HIS A 259 -16.22 -14.19 -21.67
N LEU A 260 -15.23 -14.94 -21.18
CA LEU A 260 -14.43 -15.88 -22.00
C LEU A 260 -15.29 -16.97 -22.64
N ARG A 261 -16.18 -17.58 -21.84
CA ARG A 261 -17.09 -18.63 -22.31
C ARG A 261 -18.02 -18.10 -23.41
N GLN A 262 -18.50 -16.86 -23.27
CA GLN A 262 -19.35 -16.21 -24.26
C GLN A 262 -18.60 -15.95 -25.58
N TYR A 263 -17.32 -15.56 -25.53
CA TYR A 263 -16.49 -15.41 -26.74
C TYR A 263 -16.34 -16.72 -27.52
N TRP A 264 -16.18 -17.85 -26.82
CA TRP A 264 -16.05 -19.16 -27.45
C TRP A 264 -17.39 -19.73 -27.97
N LYS A 265 -18.50 -19.49 -27.26
CA LYS A 265 -19.83 -19.98 -27.68
C LYS A 265 -20.44 -19.15 -28.82
N ASN A 266 -20.22 -17.83 -28.86
CA ASN A 266 -20.87 -16.94 -29.83
C ASN A 266 -19.91 -16.55 -30.96
N ARG A 267 -19.88 -17.34 -32.05
CA ARG A 267 -19.10 -17.04 -33.27
C ARG A 267 -19.73 -15.99 -34.19
N LYS A 268 -21.01 -15.65 -34.02
CA LYS A 268 -21.71 -14.58 -34.76
C LYS A 268 -21.81 -13.36 -33.84
N GLY A 269 -21.36 -12.21 -34.32
CA GLY A 269 -20.98 -11.03 -33.54
C GLY A 269 -21.89 -10.66 -32.37
N LEU A 270 -21.27 -10.16 -31.30
CA LEU A 270 -21.97 -9.63 -30.13
C LEU A 270 -22.78 -8.39 -30.51
N VAL A 271 -24.05 -8.60 -30.82
CA VAL A 271 -25.10 -7.85 -30.14
C VAL A 271 -25.49 -8.77 -28.99
N CYS A 272 -25.43 -8.29 -27.75
CA CYS A 272 -26.24 -8.91 -26.71
C CYS A 272 -27.69 -8.70 -27.13
N GLU A 273 -28.20 -9.58 -27.99
CA GLU A 273 -29.61 -9.88 -27.96
C GLU A 273 -29.86 -10.31 -26.52
N VAL A 274 -30.68 -9.53 -25.81
CA VAL A 274 -31.06 -9.81 -24.44
C VAL A 274 -32.01 -11.03 -24.46
N THR A 275 -31.58 -12.15 -25.03
CA THR A 275 -32.41 -13.35 -25.30
C THR A 275 -32.15 -14.46 -24.29
N GLY A 276 -31.79 -14.11 -23.04
CA GLY A 276 -31.41 -15.11 -22.03
C GLY A 276 -32.30 -15.23 -20.79
N SER A 277 -32.96 -14.16 -20.34
CA SER A 277 -33.92 -14.27 -19.23
C SER A 277 -34.83 -13.04 -19.13
N ASP A 278 -36.14 -13.26 -19.07
CA ASP A 278 -37.17 -12.23 -18.87
C ASP A 278 -36.87 -11.29 -17.70
N LYS A 279 -36.22 -11.80 -16.65
CA LYS A 279 -35.83 -11.01 -15.47
C LYS A 279 -34.76 -9.97 -15.79
N ARG A 280 -33.71 -10.34 -16.53
CA ARG A 280 -32.57 -9.45 -16.82
C ARG A 280 -32.97 -8.33 -17.78
N GLN A 281 -33.83 -8.65 -18.75
CA GLN A 281 -34.41 -7.67 -19.68
C GLN A 281 -35.37 -6.72 -18.97
N LYS A 282 -36.18 -7.21 -18.02
CA LYS A 282 -37.01 -6.34 -17.15
C LYS A 282 -36.18 -5.39 -16.30
N THR A 283 -35.08 -5.85 -15.69
CA THR A 283 -34.21 -4.98 -14.87
C THR A 283 -33.53 -3.92 -15.73
N PHE A 284 -33.01 -4.31 -16.90
CA PHE A 284 -32.40 -3.36 -17.84
C PHE A 284 -33.41 -2.33 -18.35
N ASN A 285 -34.63 -2.75 -18.71
CA ASN A 285 -35.69 -1.83 -19.15
C ASN A 285 -36.18 -0.92 -18.02
N LYS A 286 -36.19 -1.38 -16.76
CA LYS A 286 -36.48 -0.53 -15.60
C LYS A 286 -35.39 0.52 -15.39
N LEU A 287 -34.12 0.12 -15.39
CA LEU A 287 -32.98 1.05 -15.26
C LEU A 287 -32.98 2.07 -16.41
N LYS A 288 -33.15 1.59 -17.65
CA LYS A 288 -33.28 2.44 -18.83
C LYS A 288 -34.46 3.39 -18.70
N GLY A 289 -35.62 2.92 -18.22
CA GLY A 289 -36.79 3.74 -17.97
C GLY A 289 -36.58 4.83 -16.91
N VAL A 290 -35.75 4.60 -15.90
CA VAL A 290 -35.38 5.61 -14.89
C VAL A 290 -34.45 6.68 -15.49
N VAL A 291 -33.51 6.27 -16.34
CA VAL A 291 -32.54 7.19 -16.99
C VAL A 291 -33.19 7.99 -18.14
N GLU A 292 -34.06 7.35 -18.92
CA GLU A 292 -34.78 7.94 -20.07
C GLU A 292 -36.09 8.67 -19.69
N GLN A 293 -36.50 8.62 -18.42
CA GLN A 293 -37.72 9.27 -17.94
C GLN A 293 -37.72 10.78 -18.21
N LYS A 294 -38.88 11.43 -18.41
CA LYS A 294 -38.92 12.88 -18.73
C LYS A 294 -38.36 13.79 -17.62
N SER A 295 -38.36 13.34 -16.36
CA SER A 295 -37.84 14.11 -15.23
C SER A 295 -36.31 14.04 -15.14
N PHE A 296 -35.65 15.17 -15.37
CA PHE A 296 -34.20 15.29 -15.24
C PHE A 296 -33.70 14.95 -13.82
N TRP A 297 -34.44 15.36 -12.79
CA TRP A 297 -34.06 15.15 -11.38
C TRP A 297 -34.08 13.69 -10.95
N ILE A 298 -35.03 12.90 -11.44
CA ILE A 298 -35.08 11.45 -11.16
C ILE A 298 -33.90 10.74 -11.83
N ALA A 299 -33.59 11.12 -13.08
CA ALA A 299 -32.41 10.59 -13.77
C ALA A 299 -31.11 10.98 -13.06
N LEU A 300 -30.99 12.22 -12.58
CA LEU A 300 -29.85 12.70 -11.80
C LEU A 300 -29.68 11.90 -10.50
N GLY A 301 -30.75 11.70 -9.74
CA GLY A 301 -30.72 10.89 -8.52
C GLY A 301 -30.31 9.44 -8.79
N GLY A 302 -30.81 8.83 -9.88
CA GLY A 302 -30.40 7.49 -10.30
C GLY A 302 -28.90 7.41 -10.64
N ILE A 303 -28.36 8.45 -11.27
CA ILE A 303 -26.93 8.55 -11.61
C ILE A 303 -26.05 8.71 -10.36
N VAL A 304 -26.46 9.54 -9.40
CA VAL A 304 -25.72 9.70 -8.14
C VAL A 304 -25.68 8.38 -7.35
N ILE A 305 -26.81 7.67 -7.27
CA ILE A 305 -26.86 6.35 -6.61
C ILE A 305 -25.96 5.35 -7.35
N LEU A 306 -26.02 5.34 -8.69
CA LEU A 306 -25.16 4.49 -9.50
C LEU A 306 -23.68 4.81 -9.24
N ALA A 307 -23.29 6.08 -9.25
CA ALA A 307 -21.94 6.53 -8.94
C ALA A 307 -21.50 6.07 -7.56
N ALA A 308 -22.34 6.20 -6.53
CA ALA A 308 -21.98 5.77 -5.18
C ALA A 308 -21.74 4.25 -5.07
N VAL A 309 -22.61 3.44 -5.68
CA VAL A 309 -22.45 1.97 -5.70
C VAL A 309 -21.18 1.58 -6.44
N VAL A 310 -20.87 2.26 -7.54
CA VAL A 310 -19.70 2.01 -8.37
C VAL A 310 -18.42 2.35 -7.62
N ASN A 311 -18.34 3.55 -7.03
CA ASN A 311 -17.16 4.00 -6.29
C ASN A 311 -16.90 3.12 -5.07
N MET A 312 -17.95 2.56 -4.45
CA MET A 312 -17.79 1.57 -3.37
C MET A 312 -17.11 0.29 -3.87
N VAL A 313 -17.46 -0.21 -5.06
CA VAL A 313 -16.83 -1.39 -5.66
C VAL A 313 -15.40 -1.08 -6.12
N GLU A 314 -15.22 0.08 -6.72
CA GLU A 314 -13.94 0.57 -7.24
C GLU A 314 -12.89 0.73 -6.13
N LEU A 315 -13.26 1.39 -5.04
CA LEU A 315 -12.42 1.54 -3.86
C LEU A 315 -11.94 0.18 -3.35
N LEU A 316 -12.75 -0.88 -3.44
CA LEU A 316 -12.35 -2.22 -3.03
C LEU A 316 -11.45 -2.92 -4.06
N CYS A 317 -11.55 -2.57 -5.35
CA CYS A 317 -10.68 -3.09 -6.41
C CYS A 317 -9.27 -2.48 -6.36
N SER A 318 -9.13 -1.22 -5.93
CA SER A 318 -7.85 -0.49 -5.91
C SER A 318 -7.43 0.06 -4.53
N ALA A 319 -8.07 -0.39 -3.44
CA ALA A 319 -7.90 0.10 -2.06
C ALA A 319 -6.45 0.35 -1.62
N GLY A 320 -5.51 -0.45 -2.12
CA GLY A 320 -4.08 -0.31 -1.79
C GLY A 320 -3.50 1.04 -2.21
N LEU A 321 -3.82 1.54 -3.41
CA LEU A 321 -3.24 2.78 -3.93
C LEU A 321 -3.67 4.02 -3.10
N PRO A 322 -4.97 4.24 -2.83
CA PRO A 322 -5.36 5.33 -1.95
C PRO A 322 -4.83 5.17 -0.53
N ALA A 323 -4.79 3.94 0.01
CA ALA A 323 -4.31 3.69 1.37
C ALA A 323 -2.83 4.07 1.56
N VAL A 324 -1.98 3.69 0.61
CA VAL A 324 -0.57 4.10 0.62
C VAL A 324 -0.46 5.61 0.48
N PHE A 325 -1.18 6.22 -0.46
CA PHE A 325 -1.13 7.66 -0.69
C PHE A 325 -1.54 8.48 0.54
N THR A 326 -2.66 8.14 1.17
CA THR A 326 -3.12 8.83 2.39
C THR A 326 -2.20 8.59 3.58
N SER A 327 -1.53 7.44 3.63
CA SER A 327 -0.51 7.17 4.66
C SER A 327 0.69 8.09 4.46
N ILE A 328 1.16 8.26 3.22
CA ILE A 328 2.25 9.19 2.89
C ILE A 328 1.87 10.63 3.22
N LEU A 329 0.65 11.06 2.89
CA LEU A 329 0.13 12.40 3.25
C LEU A 329 0.09 12.60 4.77
N ALA A 330 -0.35 11.59 5.53
CA ALA A 330 -0.41 11.64 6.98
C ALA A 330 1.00 11.69 7.62
N LEU A 331 1.99 11.07 6.98
CA LEU A 331 3.40 11.07 7.41
C LEU A 331 4.15 12.35 7.03
N SER A 332 3.61 13.16 6.11
CA SER A 332 4.29 14.36 5.58
C SER A 332 4.14 15.61 6.45
N ASP A 333 3.48 15.52 7.61
CA ASP A 333 3.23 16.62 8.57
C ASP A 333 2.74 17.93 7.91
N ILE A 334 1.86 17.80 6.90
CA ILE A 334 1.33 18.93 6.14
C ILE A 334 0.09 19.53 6.81
N PRO A 335 -0.12 20.85 6.70
CA PRO A 335 -1.32 21.48 7.24
C PRO A 335 -2.58 20.90 6.58
N THR A 336 -3.67 20.86 7.34
CA THR A 336 -4.93 20.19 6.94
C THR A 336 -5.48 20.64 5.58
N TRP A 337 -5.30 21.91 5.21
CA TRP A 337 -5.75 22.40 3.90
C TRP A 337 -4.92 21.82 2.73
N GLN A 338 -3.61 21.62 2.92
CA GLN A 338 -2.75 20.96 1.92
C GLN A 338 -3.10 19.49 1.79
N TYR A 339 -3.39 18.81 2.91
CA TYR A 339 -3.86 17.44 2.91
C TYR A 339 -5.09 17.26 2.02
N TYR A 340 -6.14 18.08 2.22
CA TYR A 340 -7.32 18.02 1.38
C TYR A 340 -7.08 18.50 -0.06
N ALA A 341 -6.17 19.44 -0.29
CA ALA A 341 -5.79 19.86 -1.64
C ALA A 341 -5.12 18.73 -2.43
N TYR A 342 -4.24 17.95 -1.80
CA TYR A 342 -3.63 16.76 -2.41
C TYR A 342 -4.66 15.65 -2.66
N LEU A 343 -5.63 15.45 -1.76
CA LEU A 343 -6.75 14.55 -2.03
C LEU A 343 -7.59 15.00 -3.23
N VAL A 344 -7.85 16.30 -3.37
CA VAL A 344 -8.56 16.82 -4.55
C VAL A 344 -7.73 16.61 -5.82
N LEU A 345 -6.43 16.90 -5.79
CA LEU A 345 -5.53 16.68 -6.92
C LEU A 345 -5.51 15.20 -7.33
N TYR A 346 -5.41 14.30 -6.36
CA TYR A 346 -5.50 12.85 -6.57
C TYR A 346 -6.75 12.49 -7.36
N ILE A 347 -7.91 12.98 -6.91
CA ILE A 347 -9.21 12.66 -7.51
C ILE A 347 -9.36 13.27 -8.89
N VAL A 348 -8.83 14.47 -9.11
CA VAL A 348 -8.83 15.10 -10.44
C VAL A 348 -8.04 14.25 -11.43
N VAL A 349 -6.87 13.75 -11.03
CA VAL A 349 -6.06 12.88 -11.90
C VAL A 349 -6.73 11.52 -12.11
N PHE A 350 -7.28 10.95 -11.04
CA PHE A 350 -8.04 9.70 -11.06
C PHE A 350 -9.29 9.76 -11.93
N MET A 351 -10.00 10.88 -12.00
CA MET A 351 -11.20 11.04 -12.84
C MET A 351 -10.88 11.48 -14.28
N LEU A 352 -9.61 11.79 -14.57
CA LEU A 352 -9.20 12.36 -15.84
C LEU A 352 -9.34 11.36 -16.98
N ASP A 353 -8.96 10.11 -16.77
CA ASP A 353 -9.05 9.06 -17.79
C ASP A 353 -10.50 8.67 -18.06
N ASP A 354 -11.34 8.60 -17.03
CA ASP A 354 -12.79 8.43 -17.14
C ASP A 354 -13.43 9.53 -18.00
N LEU A 355 -13.05 10.79 -17.76
CA LEU A 355 -13.48 11.93 -18.55
C LEU A 355 -13.02 11.82 -20.00
N VAL A 356 -11.76 11.45 -20.23
CA VAL A 356 -11.19 11.27 -21.58
C VAL A 356 -11.93 10.17 -22.34
N VAL A 357 -12.11 9.00 -21.73
CA VAL A 357 -12.82 7.86 -22.33
C VAL A 357 -14.29 8.22 -22.60
N PHE A 358 -14.95 8.91 -21.66
CA PHE A 358 -16.31 9.41 -21.85
C PHE A 358 -16.42 10.37 -23.05
N ILE A 359 -15.54 11.38 -23.14
CA ILE A 359 -15.52 12.35 -24.25
C ILE A 359 -15.28 11.63 -25.58
N ILE A 360 -14.28 10.75 -25.64
CA ILE A 360 -13.96 9.96 -26.84
C ILE A 360 -15.18 9.14 -27.26
N ALA A 361 -15.82 8.44 -26.32
CA ALA A 361 -16.99 7.62 -26.61
C ALA A 361 -18.17 8.47 -27.13
N MET A 362 -18.46 9.60 -26.49
CA MET A 362 -19.59 10.47 -26.85
C MET A 362 -19.42 11.18 -28.19
N VAL A 363 -18.17 11.48 -28.58
CA VAL A 363 -17.84 12.09 -29.88
C VAL A 363 -17.72 11.00 -30.97
N THR A 364 -16.99 9.91 -30.70
CA THR A 364 -16.60 8.90 -31.70
C THR A 364 -17.72 7.92 -32.02
N LEU A 365 -18.48 7.46 -31.02
CA LEU A 365 -19.54 6.46 -31.25
C LEU A 365 -20.75 7.04 -32.00
N LYS A 366 -20.90 8.38 -32.01
CA LYS A 366 -21.84 9.08 -32.89
C LYS A 366 -21.39 9.08 -34.35
N ALA A 367 -20.10 9.05 -34.61
CA ALA A 367 -19.53 9.12 -35.97
C ALA A 367 -19.47 7.74 -36.65
N THR A 368 -19.40 6.65 -35.88
CA THR A 368 -19.11 5.32 -36.44
C THR A 368 -20.18 4.25 -36.21
N GLY A 369 -21.27 4.53 -35.47
CA GLY A 369 -22.40 3.60 -35.34
C GLY A 369 -21.95 2.17 -35.02
N VAL A 370 -21.01 2.02 -34.08
CA VAL A 370 -20.25 0.77 -33.86
C VAL A 370 -21.12 -0.24 -33.12
N SER A 371 -22.09 -0.78 -33.84
CA SER A 371 -22.75 -2.06 -33.57
C SER A 371 -22.10 -3.18 -34.39
N SER A 372 -20.83 -3.01 -34.77
CA SER A 372 -20.08 -4.07 -35.43
C SER A 372 -19.66 -5.10 -34.38
N GLY A 373 -20.41 -6.19 -34.28
CA GLY A 373 -20.21 -7.28 -33.30
C GLY A 373 -18.83 -7.95 -33.29
N LYS A 374 -17.86 -7.49 -34.09
CA LYS A 374 -16.42 -7.82 -34.00
C LYS A 374 -15.72 -7.09 -32.84
N TYR A 375 -15.99 -5.79 -32.61
CA TYR A 375 -15.34 -5.03 -31.53
C TYR A 375 -15.81 -5.48 -30.15
N SER A 376 -17.12 -5.66 -29.97
CA SER A 376 -17.66 -6.22 -28.72
C SER A 376 -17.12 -7.63 -28.44
N ARG A 377 -16.84 -8.41 -29.48
CA ARG A 377 -16.22 -9.74 -29.37
C ARG A 377 -14.77 -9.69 -28.87
N TYR A 378 -13.94 -8.84 -29.45
CA TYR A 378 -12.57 -8.66 -28.98
C TYR A 378 -12.51 -8.03 -27.58
N SER A 379 -13.39 -7.07 -27.28
CA SER A 379 -13.53 -6.48 -25.94
C SER A 379 -13.93 -7.51 -24.89
N ALA A 380 -14.89 -8.40 -25.19
CA ALA A 380 -15.28 -9.47 -24.28
C ALA A 380 -14.15 -10.49 -24.02
N LEU A 381 -13.32 -10.79 -25.02
CA LEU A 381 -12.16 -11.65 -24.85
C LEU A 381 -11.08 -10.98 -23.99
N ILE A 382 -10.63 -9.78 -24.39
CA ILE A 382 -9.53 -9.07 -23.75
C ILE A 382 -9.92 -8.69 -22.33
N GLY A 383 -11.07 -8.04 -22.14
CA GLY A 383 -11.50 -7.62 -20.82
C GLY A 383 -11.93 -8.79 -19.93
N GLY A 384 -12.46 -9.88 -20.50
CA GLY A 384 -12.72 -11.11 -19.74
C GLY A 384 -11.44 -11.79 -19.26
N LEU A 385 -10.39 -11.80 -20.10
CA LEU A 385 -9.09 -12.39 -19.78
C LEU A 385 -8.41 -11.57 -18.68
N ILE A 386 -8.38 -10.24 -18.83
CA ILE A 386 -7.84 -9.32 -17.84
C ILE A 386 -8.57 -9.48 -16.50
N MET A 387 -9.91 -9.44 -16.49
CA MET A 387 -10.71 -9.63 -15.26
C MET A 387 -10.45 -10.97 -14.58
N PHE A 388 -10.33 -12.06 -15.36
CA PHE A 388 -10.04 -13.38 -14.82
C PHE A 388 -8.64 -13.46 -14.20
N ILE A 389 -7.62 -12.94 -14.89
CA ILE A 389 -6.24 -12.91 -14.40
C ILE A 389 -6.13 -12.08 -13.13
N ILE A 390 -6.74 -10.89 -13.09
CA ILE A 390 -6.74 -10.02 -11.92
C ILE A 390 -7.45 -10.69 -10.74
N GLY A 391 -8.60 -11.35 -10.97
CA GLY A 391 -9.28 -12.13 -9.93
C GLY A 391 -8.43 -13.27 -9.36
N VAL A 392 -7.71 -14.01 -10.22
CA VAL A 392 -6.77 -15.08 -9.79
C VAL A 392 -5.62 -14.49 -8.98
N LEU A 393 -5.01 -13.40 -9.45
CA LEU A 393 -3.92 -12.71 -8.74
C LEU A 393 -4.38 -12.20 -7.36
N PHE A 394 -5.57 -11.60 -7.28
CA PHE A 394 -6.18 -11.16 -6.00
C PHE A 394 -6.37 -12.31 -5.01
N LEU A 395 -6.70 -13.51 -5.49
CA LEU A 395 -6.94 -14.67 -4.64
C LEU A 395 -5.63 -15.30 -4.13
N PHE A 396 -4.67 -15.55 -5.02
CA PHE A 396 -3.46 -16.33 -4.71
C PHE A 396 -2.23 -15.50 -4.34
N ARG A 397 -2.12 -14.26 -4.83
CA ARG A 397 -0.98 -13.36 -4.59
C ARG A 397 -1.46 -11.91 -4.42
N PRO A 398 -2.25 -11.61 -3.36
CA PRO A 398 -2.75 -10.25 -3.14
C PRO A 398 -1.62 -9.21 -3.06
N GLY A 399 -0.45 -9.57 -2.51
CA GLY A 399 0.71 -8.68 -2.41
C GLY A 399 1.43 -8.35 -3.73
N LEU A 400 1.07 -8.98 -4.87
CA LEU A 400 1.55 -8.54 -6.19
C LEU A 400 0.72 -7.37 -6.75
N LEU A 401 -0.49 -7.16 -6.25
CA LEU A 401 -1.43 -6.12 -6.69
C LEU A 401 -1.61 -5.03 -5.64
N MET A 402 -1.53 -5.39 -4.36
CA MET A 402 -1.37 -4.47 -3.26
C MET A 402 0.12 -4.14 -3.18
N LEU A 403 0.54 -3.07 -3.84
CA LEU A 403 1.83 -2.44 -3.60
C LEU A 403 1.83 -1.98 -2.13
N GLY A 404 2.32 -2.84 -1.25
CA GLY A 404 2.39 -2.67 0.19
C GLY A 404 3.55 -3.44 0.75
#